data_AF-A0A3R6S1T5-F1
#
_entry.id   AF-A0A3R6S1T5-F1
#
_cell.length_a   1.000
_cell.length_b   1.000
_cell.length_c   1.000
_cell.angle_alpha   90.00
_cell.angle_beta   90.00
_cell.angle_gamma   90.00
#
_symmetry.space_group_name_H-M   'P 1'
#
loop_
_entity.id
_entity.type
_entity.pdbx_description
1 polymer ?
#
loop_
_entity_poly.entity_id
_entity_poly.type
_entity_poly.pdbx_seq_one_letter_code
_entity_poly.pdbx_strand_id
1 'polypeptide(L)'
;MLKILPVLQSLFRNKKFLALLILAGLLIKLLMLPFFPEPGDYTFFLKPWVEFIRSHGYWQAFRFEFANYSPAYLYFLLGIAKLGGEPLIPIKLVSICFEYVAAWFIGGIAYQKYKEDWVRWCALAVVPLLPTVLINSSYWGQCDSVYASFLVGSIYFVLRKRSFLSILFLGISFSFKLQAVLLFPFYFVLLLKNRVKWYYFLLVPAVYLISLLPAYCAGRPLTELLSVFISQSEYYESLSLQFPNLYMWISDDHYETVKWIGILLTCLFALLTGGLLAKKYRAQLTNNYLVRLALLSAVIFPFLLPGMHERYMYVGDLLAVAYIIYFPRKFYNALGIPLISLFSYALCTSLNESLIRYLGVPVTIFYICVIGLLIRDFYLSSLKEDK
;
A
#
# COMPACT_ATOMS: atom_id res chain seq x y z
N MET A 1 -12.06 22.24 -17.97
CA MET A 1 -11.21 21.03 -17.82
C MET A 1 -10.63 20.47 -19.14
N LEU A 2 -11.36 20.47 -20.27
CA LEU A 2 -10.90 19.81 -21.53
C LEU A 2 -9.70 20.47 -22.25
N LYS A 3 -9.42 21.77 -22.07
CA LYS A 3 -8.30 22.46 -22.75
C LYS A 3 -6.92 22.27 -22.09
N ILE A 4 -6.88 21.90 -20.81
CA ILE A 4 -5.62 21.75 -20.04
C ILE A 4 -5.01 20.34 -20.23
N LEU A 5 -5.86 19.33 -20.44
CA LEU A 5 -5.42 17.94 -20.56
C LEU A 5 -4.41 17.71 -21.70
N PRO A 6 -4.57 18.28 -22.91
CA PRO A 6 -3.57 18.15 -23.98
C PRO A 6 -2.22 18.77 -23.61
N VAL A 7 -2.21 19.90 -22.91
CA VAL A 7 -0.99 20.58 -22.45
C VAL A 7 -0.27 19.72 -21.42
N LEU A 8 -1.00 19.20 -20.41
CA LEU A 8 -0.43 18.28 -19.43
C LEU A 8 0.11 17.01 -20.09
N GLN A 9 -0.61 16.43 -21.05
CA GLN A 9 -0.13 15.26 -21.78
C GLN A 9 1.15 15.53 -22.56
N SER A 10 1.30 16.72 -23.14
CA SER A 10 2.54 17.14 -23.80
C SER A 10 3.70 17.23 -22.81
N LEU A 11 3.49 17.88 -21.65
CA LEU A 11 4.52 18.00 -20.60
C LEU A 11 4.95 16.64 -20.06
N PHE A 12 4.01 15.76 -19.71
CA PHE A 12 4.30 14.43 -19.17
C PHE A 12 4.78 13.41 -20.22
N ARG A 13 4.89 13.82 -21.49
CA ARG A 13 5.63 13.08 -22.54
C ARG A 13 7.04 13.64 -22.78
N ASN A 14 7.35 14.83 -22.25
CA ASN A 14 8.65 15.46 -22.41
C ASN A 14 9.67 14.90 -21.40
N LYS A 15 10.64 14.13 -21.89
CA LYS A 15 11.67 13.50 -21.05
C LYS A 15 12.51 14.50 -20.24
N LYS A 16 12.80 15.69 -20.78
CA LYS A 16 13.59 16.72 -20.05
C LYS A 16 12.81 17.25 -18.85
N PHE A 17 11.52 17.50 -19.03
CA PHE A 17 10.63 17.92 -17.94
C PHE A 17 10.53 16.83 -16.86
N LEU A 18 10.33 15.58 -17.25
CA LEU A 18 10.28 14.45 -16.30
C LEU A 18 11.61 14.26 -15.55
N ALA A 19 12.75 14.38 -16.23
CA ALA A 19 14.05 14.32 -15.59
C ALA A 19 14.24 15.45 -14.56
N LEU A 20 13.82 16.68 -14.90
CA LEU A 20 13.84 17.80 -13.97
C LEU A 20 12.96 17.56 -12.74
N LEU A 21 11.76 16.99 -12.92
CA LEU A 21 10.89 16.62 -11.79
C LEU A 21 11.51 15.53 -10.90
N ILE A 22 12.16 14.53 -11.49
CA ILE A 22 12.87 13.49 -10.72
C ILE A 22 14.00 14.12 -9.90
N LEU A 23 14.79 15.01 -10.51
CA LEU A 23 15.87 15.73 -9.82
C LEU A 23 15.34 16.62 -8.70
N ALA A 24 14.24 17.35 -8.95
CA ALA A 24 13.58 18.16 -7.93
C ALA A 24 13.05 17.29 -6.77
N GLY A 25 12.45 16.13 -7.07
CA GLY A 25 12.01 15.19 -6.05
C GLY A 25 13.15 14.62 -5.21
N LEU A 26 14.28 14.27 -5.83
CA LEU A 26 15.48 13.85 -5.11
C LEU A 26 16.01 14.96 -4.22
N LEU A 27 16.05 16.21 -4.70
CA LEU A 27 16.47 17.36 -3.91
C LEU A 27 15.56 17.58 -2.69
N ILE A 28 14.23 17.56 -2.88
CA ILE A 28 13.27 17.67 -1.78
C ILE A 28 13.54 16.59 -0.74
N LYS A 29 13.75 15.34 -1.16
CA LYS A 29 14.03 14.23 -0.24
C LYS A 29 15.33 14.41 0.51
N LEU A 30 16.40 14.84 -0.16
CA LEU A 30 17.69 15.13 0.49
C LEU A 30 17.54 16.18 1.59
N LEU A 31 16.72 17.22 1.36
CA LEU A 31 16.41 18.24 2.35
C LEU A 31 15.57 17.71 3.53
N MET A 32 14.78 16.65 3.33
CA MET A 32 13.94 16.02 4.37
C MET A 32 14.64 14.90 5.16
N LEU A 33 15.79 14.39 4.69
CA LEU A 33 16.52 13.33 5.38
C LEU A 33 16.95 13.72 6.81
N PRO A 34 17.64 14.86 7.05
CA PRO A 34 18.15 15.25 8.37
C PRO A 34 17.10 15.98 9.24
N PHE A 35 15.82 15.80 8.98
CA PHE A 35 14.75 16.62 9.59
C PHE A 35 14.71 16.49 11.14
N PHE A 36 14.62 17.65 11.81
CA PHE A 36 14.43 17.80 13.26
C PHE A 36 13.16 18.63 13.55
N PRO A 37 12.38 18.31 14.62
CA PRO A 37 12.58 17.19 15.53
C PRO A 37 12.40 15.84 14.83
N GLU A 38 13.05 14.81 15.40
CA GLU A 38 12.98 13.46 14.86
C GLU A 38 11.52 12.94 14.90
N PRO A 39 11.09 12.14 13.90
CA PRO A 39 9.73 11.59 13.90
C PRO A 39 9.44 10.70 15.11
N GLY A 40 8.21 10.75 15.62
CA GLY A 40 7.80 9.94 16.78
C GLY A 40 8.05 8.44 16.61
N ASP A 41 7.61 7.84 15.50
CA ASP A 41 7.83 6.40 15.28
C ASP A 41 9.33 6.04 15.21
N TYR A 42 10.19 6.96 14.78
CA TYR A 42 11.63 6.73 14.82
C TYR A 42 12.15 6.71 16.27
N THR A 43 11.78 7.69 17.08
CA THR A 43 12.27 7.82 18.45
C THR A 43 11.69 6.76 19.38
N PHE A 44 10.40 6.43 19.25
CA PHE A 44 9.71 5.46 20.11
C PHE A 44 9.94 4.00 19.70
N PHE A 45 10.17 3.71 18.42
CA PHE A 45 10.26 2.34 17.92
C PHE A 45 11.56 2.05 17.18
N LEU A 46 11.79 2.70 16.02
CA LEU A 46 12.83 2.24 15.10
C LEU A 46 14.26 2.38 15.65
N LYS A 47 14.57 3.49 16.33
CA LYS A 47 15.88 3.70 16.98
C LYS A 47 16.09 2.72 18.14
N PRO A 48 15.17 2.58 19.11
CA PRO A 48 15.26 1.54 20.14
C PRO A 48 15.46 0.12 19.60
N TRP A 49 14.77 -0.25 18.51
CA TRP A 49 14.93 -1.56 17.90
C TRP A 49 16.32 -1.78 17.31
N VAL A 50 16.89 -0.78 16.63
CA VAL A 50 18.26 -0.84 16.11
C VAL A 50 19.26 -0.96 17.27
N GLU A 51 19.08 -0.20 18.35
CA GLU A 51 19.95 -0.29 19.53
C GLU A 51 19.81 -1.61 20.28
N PHE A 52 18.60 -2.18 20.33
CA PHE A 52 18.39 -3.52 20.87
C PHE A 52 19.17 -4.56 20.06
N ILE A 53 19.11 -4.49 18.72
CA ILE A 53 19.88 -5.37 17.84
C ILE A 53 21.38 -5.22 18.11
N ARG A 54 21.90 -4.00 18.24
CA ARG A 54 23.33 -3.74 18.53
C ARG A 54 23.76 -4.32 19.87
N SER A 55 22.97 -4.11 20.92
CA SER A 55 23.30 -4.55 22.28
C SER A 55 23.13 -6.05 22.52
N HIS A 56 22.38 -6.76 21.67
CA HIS A 56 22.06 -8.19 21.85
C HIS A 56 22.72 -9.09 20.80
N GLY A 57 23.92 -8.72 20.33
CA GLY A 57 24.73 -9.57 19.44
C GLY A 57 24.32 -9.55 17.96
N TYR A 58 23.51 -8.59 17.52
CA TYR A 58 22.96 -8.50 16.17
C TYR A 58 22.00 -9.64 15.83
N TRP A 59 22.55 -10.80 15.44
CA TRP A 59 21.75 -11.95 15.04
C TRP A 59 21.01 -12.57 16.22
N GLN A 60 21.69 -12.67 17.39
CA GLN A 60 21.10 -13.26 18.58
C GLN A 60 19.93 -12.43 19.15
N ALA A 61 19.82 -11.15 18.80
CA ALA A 61 18.69 -10.29 19.19
C ALA A 61 17.34 -10.84 18.73
N PHE A 62 17.32 -11.56 17.60
CA PHE A 62 16.10 -12.10 17.00
C PHE A 62 15.49 -13.27 17.77
N ARG A 63 16.18 -13.78 18.79
CA ARG A 63 15.60 -14.76 19.72
C ARG A 63 14.55 -14.13 20.67
N PHE A 64 14.57 -12.80 20.81
CA PHE A 64 13.71 -12.04 21.71
C PHE A 64 12.58 -11.34 20.94
N GLU A 65 11.48 -11.05 21.65
CA GLU A 65 10.42 -10.18 21.18
C GLU A 65 10.71 -8.72 21.59
N PHE A 66 11.31 -7.93 20.69
CA PHE A 66 11.68 -6.54 20.96
C PHE A 66 10.97 -5.52 20.06
N ALA A 67 10.18 -5.98 19.09
CA ALA A 67 9.52 -5.14 18.10
C ALA A 67 8.16 -5.70 17.72
N ASN A 68 7.24 -4.82 17.34
CA ASN A 68 5.91 -5.17 16.87
C ASN A 68 5.83 -5.36 15.35
N TYR A 69 6.96 -5.51 14.65
CA TYR A 69 7.00 -5.78 13.21
C TYR A 69 7.32 -7.25 12.93
N SER A 70 6.96 -7.74 11.74
CA SER A 70 7.41 -9.05 11.31
C SER A 70 8.94 -9.08 11.14
N PRO A 71 9.59 -10.25 11.34
CA PRO A 71 11.03 -10.37 11.15
C PRO A 71 11.53 -9.88 9.79
N ALA A 72 10.71 -9.98 8.74
CA ALA A 72 11.06 -9.57 7.38
C ALA A 72 11.58 -8.12 7.32
N TYR A 73 10.93 -7.17 8.00
CA TYR A 73 11.42 -5.79 8.05
C TYR A 73 12.61 -5.64 9.01
N LEU A 74 12.60 -6.35 10.14
CA LEU A 74 13.66 -6.27 11.13
C LEU A 74 15.02 -6.70 10.57
N TYR A 75 15.06 -7.56 9.54
CA TYR A 75 16.32 -7.90 8.86
C TYR A 75 16.95 -6.71 8.11
N PHE A 76 16.17 -5.72 7.66
CA PHE A 76 16.75 -4.45 7.18
C PHE A 76 17.36 -3.65 8.33
N LEU A 77 16.68 -3.61 9.48
CA LEU A 77 17.23 -2.94 10.67
C LEU A 77 18.49 -3.64 11.19
N LEU A 78 18.61 -4.97 11.04
CA LEU A 78 19.84 -5.71 11.31
C LEU A 78 20.99 -5.26 10.41
N GLY A 79 20.75 -5.08 9.11
CA GLY A 79 21.73 -4.52 8.18
C GLY A 79 22.17 -3.12 8.61
N ILE A 80 21.21 -2.25 8.96
CA ILE A 80 21.45 -0.88 9.42
C ILE A 80 22.21 -0.86 10.76
N ALA A 81 21.87 -1.75 11.68
CA ALA A 81 22.56 -1.89 12.96
C ALA A 81 24.05 -2.15 12.75
N LYS A 82 24.41 -2.99 11.76
CA LYS A 82 25.79 -3.33 11.40
C LYS A 82 26.57 -2.21 10.70
N LEU A 83 25.89 -1.24 10.07
CA LEU A 83 26.55 -0.07 9.48
C LEU A 83 27.15 0.86 10.56
N GLY A 84 26.66 0.78 11.81
CA GLY A 84 27.01 1.72 12.88
C GLY A 84 26.37 3.10 12.71
N GLY A 85 26.65 4.02 13.65
CA GLY A 85 26.17 5.41 13.59
C GLY A 85 24.65 5.61 13.82
N GLU A 86 24.16 6.81 13.55
CA GLU A 86 22.74 7.17 13.70
C GLU A 86 21.87 6.51 12.61
N PRO A 87 20.83 5.73 12.98
CA PRO A 87 20.08 4.91 12.03
C PRO A 87 19.04 5.66 11.20
N LEU A 88 18.68 6.90 11.54
CA LEU A 88 17.60 7.65 10.87
C LEU A 88 17.75 7.72 9.35
N ILE A 89 18.92 8.14 8.87
CA ILE A 89 19.17 8.32 7.44
C ILE A 89 19.16 6.98 6.71
N PRO A 90 19.90 5.93 7.14
CA PRO A 90 19.81 4.61 6.53
C PRO A 90 18.38 4.04 6.47
N ILE A 91 17.58 4.21 7.52
CA ILE A 91 16.16 3.78 7.54
C ILE A 91 15.38 4.50 6.44
N LYS A 92 15.46 5.84 6.38
CA LYS A 92 14.77 6.63 5.35
C LYS A 92 15.22 6.25 3.95
N LEU A 93 16.50 5.98 3.74
CA LEU A 93 17.05 5.58 2.45
C LEU A 93 16.50 4.22 1.97
N VAL A 94 16.29 3.25 2.87
CA VAL A 94 15.61 1.99 2.53
C VAL A 94 14.21 2.28 2.00
N SER A 95 13.42 3.07 2.74
CA SER A 95 12.06 3.39 2.32
C SER A 95 12.03 4.16 1.00
N ILE A 96 12.91 5.15 0.81
CA ILE A 96 13.04 5.92 -0.45
C ILE A 96 13.40 5.00 -1.62
N CYS A 97 14.33 4.06 -1.44
CA CYS A 97 14.67 3.09 -2.48
C CYS A 97 13.43 2.33 -2.97
N PHE A 98 12.62 1.83 -2.04
CA PHE A 98 11.40 1.09 -2.38
C PHE A 98 10.28 1.95 -2.97
N GLU A 99 10.25 3.27 -2.75
CA GLU A 99 9.35 4.18 -3.48
C GLU A 99 9.64 4.18 -4.98
N TYR A 100 10.92 4.22 -5.36
CA TYR A 100 11.33 4.19 -6.77
C TYR A 100 11.12 2.80 -7.38
N VAL A 101 11.27 1.72 -6.61
CA VAL A 101 10.89 0.36 -7.04
C VAL A 101 9.37 0.30 -7.29
N ALA A 102 8.55 0.82 -6.38
CA ALA A 102 7.11 0.90 -6.55
C ALA A 102 6.74 1.73 -7.79
N ALA A 103 7.35 2.91 -7.95
CA ALA A 103 7.15 3.79 -9.10
C ALA A 103 7.51 3.09 -10.43
N TRP A 104 8.58 2.30 -10.46
CA TRP A 104 8.94 1.48 -11.62
C TRP A 104 7.84 0.48 -11.98
N PHE A 105 7.27 -0.22 -10.99
CA PHE A 105 6.17 -1.16 -11.23
C PHE A 105 4.88 -0.44 -11.66
N ILE A 106 4.57 0.72 -11.09
CA ILE A 106 3.44 1.57 -11.52
C ILE A 106 3.59 1.98 -13.00
N GLY A 107 4.79 2.44 -13.38
CA GLY A 107 5.12 2.69 -14.78
C GLY A 107 5.02 1.43 -15.64
N GLY A 108 5.46 0.29 -15.12
CA GLY A 108 5.36 -1.02 -15.77
C GLY A 108 3.92 -1.47 -16.04
N ILE A 109 2.97 -1.14 -15.17
CA ILE A 109 1.53 -1.36 -15.37
C ILE A 109 1.04 -0.54 -16.56
N ALA A 110 1.31 0.77 -16.57
CA ALA A 110 0.95 1.65 -17.68
C ALA A 110 1.62 1.26 -19.01
N TYR A 111 2.88 0.80 -18.95
CA TYR A 111 3.62 0.30 -20.10
C TYR A 111 2.93 -0.88 -20.78
N GLN A 112 2.13 -1.68 -20.06
CA GLN A 112 1.39 -2.76 -20.70
C GLN A 112 0.37 -2.29 -21.75
N LYS A 113 -0.11 -1.04 -21.63
CA LYS A 113 -1.02 -0.43 -22.59
C LYS A 113 -0.28 0.35 -23.67
N TYR A 114 0.63 1.24 -23.27
CA TYR A 114 1.23 2.20 -24.20
C TYR A 114 2.46 1.65 -24.93
N LYS A 115 3.22 0.73 -24.33
CA LYS A 115 4.49 0.23 -24.86
C LYS A 115 5.53 1.33 -25.14
N GLU A 116 5.46 2.42 -24.39
CA GLU A 116 6.36 3.57 -24.50
C GLU A 116 6.96 3.87 -23.11
N ASP A 117 8.25 4.22 -23.03
CA ASP A 117 8.91 4.43 -21.74
C ASP A 117 8.48 5.69 -20.99
N TRP A 118 7.85 6.67 -21.65
CA TRP A 118 7.44 7.93 -21.00
C TRP A 118 6.55 7.68 -19.77
N VAL A 119 5.77 6.59 -19.74
CA VAL A 119 4.93 6.21 -18.59
C VAL A 119 5.74 5.79 -17.37
N ARG A 120 6.93 5.19 -17.56
CA ARG A 120 7.84 4.86 -16.47
C ARG A 120 8.51 6.09 -15.92
N TRP A 121 8.98 6.97 -16.80
CA TRP A 121 9.53 8.27 -16.41
C TRP A 121 8.49 9.12 -15.67
N CYS A 122 7.23 9.10 -16.13
CA CYS A 122 6.11 9.77 -15.49
C CYS A 122 5.87 9.19 -14.08
N ALA A 123 5.80 7.87 -13.92
CA ALA A 123 5.64 7.25 -12.61
C ALA A 123 6.82 7.55 -11.67
N LEU A 124 8.06 7.48 -12.15
CA LEU A 124 9.28 7.82 -11.40
C LEU A 124 9.33 9.29 -10.97
N ALA A 125 8.73 10.20 -11.75
CA ALA A 125 8.62 11.61 -11.40
C ALA A 125 7.50 11.87 -10.38
N VAL A 126 6.32 11.25 -10.58
CA VAL A 126 5.10 11.60 -9.83
C VAL A 126 5.00 10.85 -8.50
N VAL A 127 5.26 9.54 -8.47
CA VAL A 127 5.05 8.72 -7.27
C VAL A 127 5.88 9.22 -6.07
N PRO A 128 7.21 9.46 -6.21
CA PRO A 128 8.02 9.91 -5.07
C PRO A 128 7.69 11.33 -4.59
N LEU A 129 6.95 12.10 -5.40
CA LEU A 129 6.47 13.46 -5.11
C LEU A 129 5.04 13.50 -4.55
N LEU A 130 4.34 12.36 -4.45
CA LEU A 130 3.04 12.33 -3.77
C LEU A 130 3.23 12.80 -2.31
N PRO A 131 2.36 13.70 -1.81
CA PRO A 131 2.47 14.19 -0.44
C PRO A 131 2.53 13.07 0.60
N THR A 132 1.70 12.04 0.46
CA THR A 132 1.65 10.88 1.35
C THR A 132 2.92 10.03 1.28
N VAL A 133 3.54 9.91 0.10
CA VAL A 133 4.82 9.21 -0.09
C VAL A 133 5.97 9.98 0.56
N LEU A 134 6.03 11.30 0.35
CA LEU A 134 7.02 12.18 0.98
C LEU A 134 6.90 12.13 2.52
N ILE A 135 5.68 12.24 3.05
CA ILE A 135 5.43 12.21 4.50
C ILE A 135 5.78 10.83 5.07
N ASN A 136 5.35 9.74 4.44
CA ASN A 136 5.59 8.39 4.95
C ASN A 136 7.09 8.08 5.03
N SER A 137 7.80 8.07 3.89
CA SER A 137 9.19 7.60 3.87
C SER A 137 10.20 8.69 4.23
N SER A 138 10.11 9.84 3.56
CA SER A 138 11.18 10.85 3.60
C SER A 138 11.11 11.70 4.86
N TYR A 139 9.89 12.02 5.32
CA TYR A 139 9.66 12.77 6.55
C TYR A 139 9.68 11.85 7.77
N TRP A 140 8.74 10.90 7.88
CA TRP A 140 8.54 10.06 9.07
C TRP A 140 9.49 8.87 9.20
N GLY A 141 10.13 8.41 8.11
CA GLY A 141 10.93 7.19 8.14
C GLY A 141 10.10 5.89 8.24
N GLN A 142 8.82 5.94 7.87
CA GLN A 142 7.98 4.74 7.73
C GLN A 142 8.42 3.91 6.52
N CYS A 143 8.03 2.63 6.51
CA CYS A 143 8.46 1.66 5.50
C CYS A 143 7.33 1.11 4.63
N ASP A 144 6.21 1.83 4.50
CA ASP A 144 5.05 1.37 3.71
C ASP A 144 5.41 1.14 2.23
N SER A 145 6.40 1.88 1.72
CA SER A 145 6.94 1.69 0.37
C SER A 145 7.46 0.27 0.12
N VAL A 146 7.99 -0.41 1.14
CA VAL A 146 8.57 -1.76 1.02
C VAL A 146 7.50 -2.76 0.58
N TYR A 147 6.46 -2.98 1.40
CA TYR A 147 5.42 -3.94 1.06
C TYR A 147 4.63 -3.49 -0.18
N ALA A 148 4.37 -2.19 -0.30
CA ALA A 148 3.60 -1.64 -1.41
C ALA A 148 4.31 -1.87 -2.76
N SER A 149 5.64 -1.78 -2.81
CA SER A 149 6.41 -2.05 -4.03
C SER A 149 6.22 -3.50 -4.52
N PHE A 150 6.28 -4.47 -3.61
CA PHE A 150 6.05 -5.88 -3.92
C PHE A 150 4.58 -6.14 -4.28
N LEU A 151 3.65 -5.49 -3.59
CA LEU A 151 2.22 -5.62 -3.86
C LEU A 151 1.86 -5.06 -5.26
N VAL A 152 2.39 -3.90 -5.63
CA VAL A 152 2.21 -3.35 -7.00
C VAL A 152 2.92 -4.23 -8.02
N GLY A 153 4.11 -4.74 -7.71
CA GLY A 153 4.83 -5.70 -8.55
C GLY A 153 4.04 -6.98 -8.80
N SER A 154 3.29 -7.45 -7.79
CA SER A 154 2.40 -8.60 -7.92
C SER A 154 1.33 -8.39 -9.00
N ILE A 155 0.71 -7.19 -9.05
CA ILE A 155 -0.25 -6.80 -10.10
C ILE A 155 0.44 -6.71 -11.47
N TYR A 156 1.62 -6.09 -11.54
CA TYR A 156 2.40 -5.99 -12.77
C TYR A 156 2.63 -7.37 -13.41
N PHE A 157 2.98 -8.38 -12.60
CA PHE A 157 3.18 -9.75 -13.11
C PHE A 157 1.88 -10.45 -13.52
N VAL A 158 0.72 -10.13 -12.91
CA VAL A 158 -0.59 -10.58 -13.44
C VAL A 158 -0.82 -10.06 -14.85
N LEU A 159 -0.56 -8.77 -15.09
CA LEU A 159 -0.73 -8.15 -16.42
C LEU A 159 0.23 -8.73 -17.47
N ARG A 160 1.39 -9.23 -17.01
CA ARG A 160 2.37 -9.97 -17.82
C ARG A 160 2.06 -11.46 -17.97
N LYS A 161 0.93 -11.94 -17.42
CA LYS A 161 0.54 -13.35 -17.40
C LYS A 161 1.58 -14.28 -16.73
N ARG A 162 2.33 -13.77 -15.75
CA ARG A 162 3.33 -14.52 -14.99
C ARG A 162 2.81 -14.83 -13.58
N SER A 163 1.92 -15.82 -13.48
CA SER A 163 1.20 -16.13 -12.24
C SER A 163 2.11 -16.52 -11.07
N PHE A 164 3.17 -17.29 -11.33
CA PHE A 164 4.17 -17.62 -10.29
C PHE A 164 4.79 -16.36 -9.68
N LEU A 165 5.35 -15.47 -10.51
CA LEU A 165 5.99 -14.24 -10.04
C LEU A 165 5.00 -13.30 -9.36
N SER A 166 3.76 -13.25 -9.85
CA SER A 166 2.70 -12.47 -9.20
C SER A 166 2.48 -12.94 -7.76
N ILE A 167 2.28 -14.24 -7.54
CA ILE A 167 1.99 -14.75 -6.20
C ILE A 167 3.24 -14.79 -5.31
N LEU A 168 4.43 -15.00 -5.87
CA LEU A 168 5.69 -14.81 -5.15
C LEU A 168 5.81 -13.39 -4.59
N PHE A 169 5.55 -12.37 -5.40
CA PHE A 169 5.56 -10.97 -4.97
C PHE A 169 4.46 -10.65 -3.95
N LEU A 170 3.28 -11.25 -4.09
CA LEU A 170 2.21 -11.16 -3.09
C LEU A 170 2.66 -11.75 -1.74
N GLY A 171 3.31 -12.92 -1.75
CA GLY A 171 3.85 -13.56 -0.55
C GLY A 171 4.94 -12.73 0.13
N ILE A 172 5.85 -12.14 -0.65
CA ILE A 172 6.87 -11.23 -0.12
C ILE A 172 6.21 -10.01 0.51
N SER A 173 5.25 -9.38 -0.18
CA SER A 173 4.51 -8.23 0.37
C SER A 173 3.80 -8.57 1.68
N PHE A 174 3.11 -9.72 1.74
CA PHE A 174 2.41 -10.17 2.94
C PHE A 174 3.36 -10.39 4.11
N SER A 175 4.58 -10.88 3.82
CA SER A 175 5.59 -11.13 4.86
C SER A 175 6.07 -9.86 5.56
N PHE A 176 6.02 -8.71 4.88
CA PHE A 176 6.31 -7.42 5.50
C PHE A 176 5.13 -6.83 6.26
N LYS A 177 3.92 -6.93 5.70
CA LYS A 177 2.74 -6.21 6.21
C LYS A 177 1.44 -6.95 5.88
N LEU A 178 0.59 -7.13 6.89
CA LEU A 178 -0.73 -7.73 6.76
C LEU A 178 -1.61 -7.02 5.71
N GLN A 179 -1.38 -5.72 5.51
CA GLN A 179 -2.08 -4.85 4.54
C GLN A 179 -1.98 -5.35 3.09
N ALA A 180 -1.12 -6.32 2.77
CA ALA A 180 -1.19 -7.03 1.49
C ALA A 180 -2.56 -7.66 1.20
N VAL A 181 -3.34 -8.00 2.24
CA VAL A 181 -4.71 -8.55 2.11
C VAL A 181 -5.71 -7.56 1.52
N LEU A 182 -5.39 -6.26 1.44
CA LEU A 182 -6.25 -5.25 0.82
C LEU A 182 -6.51 -5.51 -0.68
N LEU A 183 -5.67 -6.31 -1.35
CA LEU A 183 -5.90 -6.79 -2.71
C LEU A 183 -6.63 -8.14 -2.79
N PHE A 184 -7.20 -8.64 -1.69
CA PHE A 184 -7.92 -9.91 -1.69
C PHE A 184 -9.04 -9.99 -2.76
N PRO A 185 -9.92 -8.99 -2.97
CA PRO A 185 -10.97 -9.09 -4.00
C PRO A 185 -10.40 -9.24 -5.41
N PHE A 186 -9.31 -8.54 -5.70
CA PHE A 186 -8.61 -8.64 -6.97
C PHE A 186 -8.13 -10.07 -7.20
N TYR A 187 -7.39 -10.64 -6.25
CA TYR A 187 -6.86 -12.01 -6.38
C TYR A 187 -7.92 -13.10 -6.31
N PHE A 188 -9.00 -12.88 -5.55
CA PHE A 188 -10.12 -13.79 -5.48
C PHE A 188 -10.84 -13.91 -6.83
N VAL A 189 -11.08 -12.80 -7.53
CA VAL A 189 -11.62 -12.85 -8.91
C VAL A 189 -10.66 -13.57 -9.87
N LEU A 190 -9.34 -13.36 -9.75
CA LEU A 190 -8.36 -14.06 -10.57
C LEU A 190 -8.36 -15.57 -10.35
N LEU A 191 -8.53 -16.00 -9.09
CA LEU A 191 -8.65 -17.40 -8.70
C LEU A 191 -9.92 -18.03 -9.31
N LEU A 192 -11.08 -17.42 -9.10
CA LEU A 192 -12.37 -17.90 -9.61
C LEU A 192 -12.40 -17.99 -11.14
N LYS A 193 -11.73 -17.05 -11.82
CA LYS A 193 -11.60 -17.05 -13.29
C LYS A 193 -10.46 -17.90 -13.81
N ASN A 194 -9.78 -18.68 -12.94
CA ASN A 194 -8.66 -19.56 -13.29
C ASN A 194 -7.50 -18.82 -13.99
N ARG A 195 -7.38 -17.50 -13.78
CA ARG A 195 -6.29 -16.66 -14.29
C ARG A 195 -5.01 -16.89 -13.49
N VAL A 196 -5.16 -17.18 -12.21
CA VAL A 196 -4.12 -17.71 -11.33
C VAL A 196 -4.62 -19.05 -10.79
N LYS A 197 -3.83 -20.11 -10.98
CA LYS A 197 -4.16 -21.45 -10.48
C LYS A 197 -4.10 -21.45 -8.95
N TRP A 198 -5.03 -22.13 -8.30
CA TRP A 198 -5.18 -22.16 -6.84
C TRP A 198 -3.88 -22.57 -6.12
N TYR A 199 -3.13 -23.53 -6.66
CA TYR A 199 -1.90 -24.04 -6.05
C TYR A 199 -0.78 -22.98 -5.98
N TYR A 200 -0.80 -21.94 -6.82
CA TYR A 200 0.17 -20.85 -6.69
C TYR A 200 -0.01 -20.10 -5.37
N PHE A 201 -1.23 -20.02 -4.83
CA PHE A 201 -1.50 -19.33 -3.57
C PHE A 201 -0.84 -20.01 -2.36
N LEU A 202 -0.40 -21.27 -2.48
CA LEU A 202 0.45 -21.91 -1.47
C LEU A 202 1.82 -21.23 -1.31
N LEU A 203 2.26 -20.42 -2.29
CA LEU A 203 3.47 -19.61 -2.17
C LEU A 203 3.34 -18.51 -1.11
N VAL A 204 2.15 -17.98 -0.84
CA VAL A 204 1.98 -16.92 0.16
C VAL A 204 2.38 -17.41 1.56
N PRO A 205 1.78 -18.50 2.11
CA PRO A 205 2.23 -19.04 3.38
C PRO A 205 3.66 -19.59 3.32
N ALA A 206 4.10 -20.17 2.21
CA ALA A 206 5.47 -20.67 2.09
C ALA A 206 6.51 -19.54 2.21
N VAL A 207 6.32 -18.42 1.52
CA VAL A 207 7.21 -17.25 1.60
C VAL A 207 7.18 -16.63 3.00
N TYR A 208 5.99 -16.56 3.61
CA TYR A 208 5.87 -16.10 5.00
C TYR A 208 6.68 -16.98 5.95
N LEU A 209 6.51 -18.30 5.90
CA LEU A 209 7.27 -19.23 6.73
C LEU A 209 8.78 -19.12 6.50
N ILE A 210 9.22 -19.01 5.23
CA ILE A 210 10.63 -18.79 4.89
C ILE A 210 11.15 -17.50 5.51
N SER A 211 10.35 -16.42 5.55
CA SER A 211 10.75 -15.15 6.17
C SER A 211 10.93 -15.27 7.70
N LEU A 212 10.28 -16.24 8.34
CA LEU A 212 10.38 -16.49 9.79
C LEU A 212 11.58 -17.38 10.14
N LEU A 213 12.05 -18.23 9.21
CA LEU A 213 13.13 -19.19 9.46
C LEU A 213 14.38 -18.56 10.09
N PRO A 214 14.86 -17.39 9.64
CA PRO A 214 16.05 -16.82 10.24
C PRO A 214 15.84 -16.49 11.74
N ALA A 215 14.77 -15.79 12.12
CA ALA A 215 14.46 -15.54 13.54
C ALA A 215 14.20 -16.82 14.35
N TYR A 216 13.58 -17.83 13.75
CA TYR A 216 13.40 -19.14 14.38
C TYR A 216 14.74 -19.81 14.69
N CYS A 217 15.68 -19.81 13.74
CA CYS A 217 17.03 -20.33 13.93
C CYS A 217 17.84 -19.53 14.97
N ALA A 218 17.51 -18.27 15.21
CA ALA A 218 18.10 -17.48 16.30
C ALA A 218 17.58 -17.91 17.69
N GLY A 219 16.46 -18.64 17.75
CA GLY A 219 15.89 -19.20 18.97
C GLY A 219 14.50 -18.68 19.36
N ARG A 220 13.85 -17.86 18.53
CA ARG A 220 12.50 -17.38 18.82
C ARG A 220 11.46 -18.48 18.61
N PRO A 221 10.54 -18.73 19.55
CA PRO A 221 9.50 -19.75 19.39
C PRO A 221 8.66 -19.54 18.13
N LEU A 222 8.36 -20.64 17.43
CA LEU A 222 7.56 -20.59 16.20
C LEU A 222 6.14 -20.05 16.44
N THR A 223 5.57 -20.33 17.61
CA THR A 223 4.24 -19.83 18.02
C THR A 223 4.20 -18.31 18.04
N GLU A 224 5.19 -17.65 18.66
CA GLU A 224 5.31 -16.19 18.67
C GLU A 224 5.51 -15.62 17.27
N LEU A 225 6.34 -16.28 16.45
CA LEU A 225 6.61 -15.86 15.08
C LEU A 225 5.35 -15.94 14.19
N LEU A 226 4.52 -16.97 14.39
CA LEU A 226 3.26 -17.12 13.65
C LEU A 226 2.18 -16.16 14.14
N SER A 227 2.19 -15.76 15.42
CA SER A 227 1.18 -14.86 16.00
C SER A 227 1.46 -13.37 15.79
N VAL A 228 2.59 -12.98 15.20
CA VAL A 228 2.98 -11.56 15.04
C VAL A 228 1.86 -10.67 14.48
N PHE A 229 1.16 -11.11 13.43
CA PHE A 229 0.08 -10.29 12.85
C PHE A 229 -1.20 -10.26 13.70
N ILE A 230 -1.44 -11.29 14.53
CA ILE A 230 -2.53 -11.29 15.51
C ILE A 230 -2.20 -10.25 16.59
N SER A 231 -1.00 -10.35 17.18
CA SER A 231 -0.52 -9.41 18.20
C SER A 231 -0.49 -7.96 17.70
N GLN A 232 -0.11 -7.72 16.43
CA GLN A 232 -0.20 -6.39 15.80
C GLN A 232 -1.64 -5.88 15.70
N SER A 233 -2.60 -6.75 15.38
CA SER A 233 -4.01 -6.37 15.23
C SER A 233 -4.72 -6.08 16.56
N GLU A 234 -4.09 -6.45 17.67
CA GLU A 234 -4.56 -6.22 19.04
C GLU A 234 -3.80 -5.09 19.73
N TYR A 235 -2.73 -4.57 19.11
CA TYR A 235 -1.88 -3.53 19.70
C TYR A 235 -2.62 -2.20 19.91
N TYR A 236 -3.62 -1.91 19.07
CA TYR A 236 -4.48 -0.73 19.20
C TYR A 236 -5.94 -1.16 19.24
N GLU A 237 -6.61 -0.94 20.38
CA GLU A 237 -8.06 -1.18 20.55
C GLU A 237 -8.89 -0.01 19.99
N SER A 238 -8.73 0.28 18.69
CA SER A 238 -9.53 1.30 18.02
C SER A 238 -10.05 0.80 16.68
N LEU A 239 -11.32 1.11 16.41
CA LEU A 239 -12.01 0.75 15.17
C LEU A 239 -11.54 1.60 13.98
N SER A 240 -10.99 2.79 14.23
CA SER A 240 -10.34 3.62 13.21
C SER A 240 -9.28 4.55 13.81
N LEU A 241 -8.05 4.43 13.31
CA LEU A 241 -6.92 5.24 13.74
C LEU A 241 -6.75 6.40 12.74
N GLN A 242 -7.68 7.35 12.83
CA GLN A 242 -7.72 8.59 12.02
C GLN A 242 -7.93 8.34 10.52
N PHE A 243 -8.63 7.24 10.21
CA PHE A 243 -8.96 6.87 8.85
C PHE A 243 -10.46 7.09 8.56
N PRO A 244 -10.85 7.82 7.49
CA PRO A 244 -12.24 8.19 7.22
C PRO A 244 -13.04 7.02 6.59
N ASN A 245 -13.04 5.86 7.24
CA ASN A 245 -13.82 4.69 6.85
C ASN A 245 -15.18 4.62 7.56
N LEU A 246 -15.89 3.51 7.35
CA LEU A 246 -17.19 3.23 7.96
C LEU A 246 -17.16 3.29 9.51
N TYR A 247 -16.02 2.99 10.13
CA TYR A 247 -15.94 2.83 11.58
C TYR A 247 -15.58 4.11 12.32
N MET A 248 -15.19 5.17 11.61
CA MET A 248 -14.94 6.49 12.22
C MET A 248 -16.16 7.04 12.99
N TRP A 249 -17.35 6.47 12.75
CA TRP A 249 -18.63 6.86 13.33
C TRP A 249 -19.06 6.02 14.54
N ILE A 250 -18.30 4.98 14.88
CA ILE A 250 -18.67 4.01 15.90
C ILE A 250 -17.73 4.20 17.09
N SER A 251 -18.29 4.26 18.30
CA SER A 251 -17.47 4.37 19.52
C SER A 251 -16.60 3.12 19.69
N ASP A 252 -15.36 3.34 20.13
CA ASP A 252 -14.43 2.27 20.48
C ASP A 252 -14.90 1.46 21.71
N ASP A 253 -15.91 1.93 22.46
CA ASP A 253 -16.58 1.15 23.54
C ASP A 253 -17.17 -0.18 23.04
N HIS A 254 -17.42 -0.30 21.73
CA HIS A 254 -17.95 -1.50 21.09
C HIS A 254 -16.88 -2.24 20.27
N TYR A 255 -15.59 -1.97 20.51
CA TYR A 255 -14.47 -2.43 19.69
C TYR A 255 -14.52 -3.92 19.39
N GLU A 256 -14.56 -4.80 20.39
CA GLU A 256 -14.52 -6.26 20.21
C GLU A 256 -15.63 -6.76 19.28
N THR A 257 -16.88 -6.42 19.59
CA THR A 257 -18.04 -6.87 18.80
C THR A 257 -18.01 -6.30 17.38
N VAL A 258 -17.73 -5.01 17.24
CA VAL A 258 -17.77 -4.32 15.94
C VAL A 258 -16.60 -4.74 15.04
N LYS A 259 -15.41 -5.00 15.62
CA LYS A 259 -14.24 -5.52 14.90
C LYS A 259 -14.58 -6.82 14.19
N TRP A 260 -15.13 -7.80 14.90
CA TRP A 260 -15.43 -9.11 14.33
C TRP A 260 -16.58 -9.06 13.31
N ILE A 261 -17.63 -8.28 13.59
CA ILE A 261 -18.70 -8.04 12.61
C ILE A 261 -18.15 -7.39 11.35
N GLY A 262 -17.29 -6.39 11.49
CA GLY A 262 -16.69 -5.66 10.38
C GLY A 262 -15.81 -6.52 9.47
N ILE A 263 -14.97 -7.37 10.09
CA ILE A 263 -14.16 -8.36 9.37
C ILE A 263 -15.07 -9.34 8.61
N LEU A 264 -16.09 -9.88 9.28
CA LEU A 264 -17.03 -10.82 8.67
C LEU A 264 -17.76 -10.18 7.47
N LEU A 265 -18.29 -8.97 7.63
CA LEU A 265 -18.99 -8.25 6.57
C LEU A 265 -18.07 -7.96 5.38
N THR A 266 -16.82 -7.59 5.63
CA THR A 266 -15.83 -7.36 4.56
C THR A 266 -15.55 -8.66 3.79
N CYS A 267 -15.34 -9.77 4.51
CA CYS A 267 -15.14 -11.08 3.90
C CYS A 267 -16.35 -11.51 3.06
N LEU A 268 -17.56 -11.39 3.59
CA LEU A 268 -18.80 -11.69 2.86
C LEU A 268 -18.96 -10.79 1.63
N PHE A 269 -18.71 -9.49 1.77
CA PHE A 269 -18.73 -8.55 0.65
C PHE A 269 -17.77 -9.00 -0.46
N ALA A 270 -16.55 -9.39 -0.12
CA ALA A 270 -15.55 -9.84 -1.09
C ALA A 270 -15.94 -11.14 -1.78
N LEU A 271 -16.46 -12.12 -1.02
CA LEU A 271 -16.93 -13.39 -1.57
C LEU A 271 -18.11 -13.20 -2.51
N LEU A 272 -19.11 -12.42 -2.09
CA LEU A 272 -20.31 -12.13 -2.87
C LEU A 272 -19.97 -11.32 -4.13
N THR A 273 -19.28 -10.20 -3.98
CA THR A 273 -18.91 -9.36 -5.14
C THR A 273 -17.96 -10.10 -6.07
N GLY A 274 -16.92 -10.78 -5.55
CA GLY A 274 -16.01 -11.59 -6.35
C GLY A 274 -16.72 -12.71 -7.11
N GLY A 275 -17.65 -13.42 -6.47
CA GLY A 275 -18.48 -14.45 -7.10
C GLY A 275 -19.40 -13.90 -8.19
N LEU A 276 -20.07 -12.77 -7.93
CA LEU A 276 -20.92 -12.09 -8.90
C LEU A 276 -20.11 -11.58 -10.10
N LEU A 277 -18.95 -10.98 -9.86
CA LEU A 277 -18.03 -10.51 -10.90
C LEU A 277 -17.53 -11.69 -11.75
N ALA A 278 -17.15 -12.80 -11.13
CA ALA A 278 -16.69 -13.98 -11.83
C ALA A 278 -17.78 -14.65 -12.69
N LYS A 279 -19.03 -14.65 -12.21
CA LYS A 279 -20.21 -15.18 -12.92
C LYS A 279 -20.67 -14.28 -14.06
N LYS A 280 -20.76 -12.97 -13.82
CA LYS A 280 -21.32 -12.00 -14.76
C LYS A 280 -20.43 -11.78 -15.97
N TYR A 281 -19.14 -11.58 -15.75
CA TYR A 281 -18.19 -11.32 -16.83
C TYR A 281 -17.68 -12.65 -17.36
N ARG A 282 -18.41 -13.22 -18.34
CA ARG A 282 -17.98 -14.43 -19.06
C ARG A 282 -16.72 -14.19 -19.89
N ALA A 283 -16.46 -12.95 -20.29
CA ALA A 283 -15.35 -12.53 -21.14
C ALA A 283 -13.95 -12.61 -20.48
N GLN A 284 -12.94 -12.50 -21.33
CA GLN A 284 -11.52 -12.49 -20.97
C GLN A 284 -11.20 -11.32 -20.03
N LEU A 285 -10.48 -11.59 -18.93
CA LEU A 285 -9.98 -10.54 -18.04
C LEU A 285 -8.93 -9.67 -18.78
N THR A 286 -9.37 -8.56 -19.37
CA THR A 286 -8.52 -7.61 -20.06
C THR A 286 -7.61 -6.87 -19.08
N ASN A 287 -6.48 -6.34 -19.55
CA ASN A 287 -5.61 -5.51 -18.71
C ASN A 287 -6.34 -4.26 -18.19
N ASN A 288 -7.27 -3.71 -18.99
CA ASN A 288 -8.09 -2.57 -18.60
C ASN A 288 -8.97 -2.89 -17.39
N TYR A 289 -9.62 -4.05 -17.41
CA TYR A 289 -10.43 -4.55 -16.30
C TYR A 289 -9.57 -4.74 -15.05
N LEU A 290 -8.40 -5.38 -15.19
CA LEU A 290 -7.52 -5.70 -14.07
C LEU A 290 -6.98 -4.46 -13.36
N VAL A 291 -6.60 -3.40 -14.08
CA VAL A 291 -6.14 -2.15 -13.47
C VAL A 291 -7.26 -1.49 -12.65
N ARG A 292 -8.50 -1.50 -13.16
CA ARG A 292 -9.65 -0.95 -12.42
C ARG A 292 -9.98 -1.78 -11.20
N LEU A 293 -9.98 -3.11 -11.34
CA LEU A 293 -10.28 -4.01 -10.23
C LEU A 293 -9.24 -3.87 -9.11
N ALA A 294 -7.96 -3.76 -9.46
CA ALA A 294 -6.89 -3.55 -8.49
C ALA A 294 -7.09 -2.25 -7.70
N LEU A 295 -7.34 -1.13 -8.39
CA LEU A 295 -7.62 0.15 -7.72
C LEU A 295 -8.88 0.06 -6.86
N LEU A 296 -9.97 -0.48 -7.40
CA LEU A 296 -11.23 -0.59 -6.68
C LEU A 296 -11.08 -1.45 -5.41
N SER A 297 -10.30 -2.54 -5.48
CA SER A 297 -10.02 -3.40 -4.32
C SER A 297 -9.24 -2.64 -3.25
N ALA A 298 -8.15 -1.96 -3.64
CA ALA A 298 -7.30 -1.19 -2.74
C ALA A 298 -8.00 0.01 -2.09
N VAL A 299 -9.15 0.44 -2.62
CA VAL A 299 -9.94 1.56 -2.11
C VAL A 299 -11.16 1.07 -1.32
N ILE A 300 -11.88 0.04 -1.77
CA ILE A 300 -13.06 -0.44 -1.03
C ILE A 300 -12.66 -1.18 0.25
N PHE A 301 -11.59 -1.98 0.23
CA PHE A 301 -11.23 -2.79 1.41
C PHE A 301 -10.86 -1.94 2.63
N PRO A 302 -10.00 -0.90 2.52
CA PRO A 302 -9.76 0.00 3.64
C PRO A 302 -11.03 0.73 4.12
N PHE A 303 -12.01 0.96 3.24
CA PHE A 303 -13.27 1.57 3.65
C PHE A 303 -14.15 0.62 4.49
N LEU A 304 -14.08 -0.69 4.24
CA LEU A 304 -14.94 -1.70 4.87
C LEU A 304 -14.32 -2.40 6.07
N LEU A 305 -12.99 -2.43 6.19
CA LEU A 305 -12.31 -3.08 7.31
C LEU A 305 -12.17 -2.15 8.53
N PRO A 306 -12.33 -2.67 9.76
CA PRO A 306 -12.01 -1.95 10.99
C PRO A 306 -10.49 -1.91 11.24
N GLY A 307 -10.05 -1.06 12.17
CA GLY A 307 -8.64 -0.96 12.60
C GLY A 307 -7.72 -0.34 11.54
N MET A 308 -8.27 0.50 10.65
CA MET A 308 -7.48 1.14 9.61
C MET A 308 -6.73 2.35 10.16
N HIS A 309 -5.42 2.41 9.91
CA HIS A 309 -4.57 3.55 10.22
C HIS A 309 -4.55 4.59 9.10
N GLU A 310 -4.13 5.80 9.47
CA GLU A 310 -4.00 6.97 8.61
C GLU A 310 -3.20 6.71 7.32
N ARG A 311 -2.26 5.77 7.38
CA ARG A 311 -1.37 5.40 6.28
C ARG A 311 -1.82 4.23 5.42
N TYR A 312 -2.92 3.54 5.76
CA TYR A 312 -3.32 2.30 5.07
C TYR A 312 -3.91 2.51 3.66
N MET A 313 -4.09 3.76 3.23
CA MET A 313 -4.41 4.10 1.83
C MET A 313 -3.17 4.18 0.91
N TYR A 314 -1.95 3.97 1.43
CA TYR A 314 -0.71 4.12 0.65
C TYR A 314 -0.73 3.36 -0.70
N VAL A 315 -1.19 2.11 -0.72
CA VAL A 315 -1.30 1.33 -1.97
C VAL A 315 -2.40 1.90 -2.89
N GLY A 316 -3.49 2.40 -2.32
CA GLY A 316 -4.54 3.11 -3.04
C GLY A 316 -4.01 4.34 -3.77
N ASP A 317 -3.16 5.15 -3.13
CA ASP A 317 -2.51 6.31 -3.74
C ASP A 317 -1.63 5.93 -4.93
N LEU A 318 -0.81 4.89 -4.77
CA LEU A 318 0.04 4.38 -5.85
C LEU A 318 -0.80 3.91 -7.04
N LEU A 319 -1.84 3.10 -6.77
CA LEU A 319 -2.72 2.59 -7.82
C LEU A 319 -3.59 3.69 -8.44
N ALA A 320 -3.89 4.77 -7.71
CA ALA A 320 -4.54 5.96 -8.27
C ALA A 320 -3.64 6.61 -9.34
N VAL A 321 -2.34 6.74 -9.07
CA VAL A 321 -1.37 7.21 -10.08
C VAL A 321 -1.31 6.25 -11.26
N ALA A 322 -1.24 4.92 -11.03
CA ALA A 322 -1.30 3.95 -12.12
C ALA A 322 -2.56 4.15 -12.99
N TYR A 323 -3.72 4.29 -12.36
CA TYR A 323 -4.99 4.51 -13.06
C TYR A 323 -4.99 5.82 -13.85
N ILE A 324 -4.49 6.93 -13.29
CA ILE A 324 -4.43 8.24 -13.96
C ILE A 324 -3.55 8.17 -15.20
N ILE A 325 -2.37 7.55 -15.10
CA ILE A 325 -1.46 7.37 -16.25
C ILE A 325 -2.11 6.43 -17.29
N TYR A 326 -2.78 5.35 -16.84
CA TYR A 326 -3.39 4.35 -17.70
C TYR A 326 -4.68 4.86 -18.39
N PHE A 327 -5.46 5.72 -17.74
CA PHE A 327 -6.72 6.30 -18.23
C PHE A 327 -6.75 7.83 -18.07
N PRO A 328 -5.91 8.58 -18.78
CA PRO A 328 -5.73 10.02 -18.54
C PRO A 328 -6.99 10.86 -18.77
N ARG A 329 -7.90 10.42 -19.66
CA ARG A 329 -9.20 11.08 -19.86
C ARG A 329 -10.19 10.90 -18.69
N LYS A 330 -9.89 9.98 -17.77
CA LYS A 330 -10.72 9.61 -16.63
C LYS A 330 -10.02 9.89 -15.29
N PHE A 331 -8.94 10.68 -15.30
CA PHE A 331 -8.10 10.93 -14.13
C PHE A 331 -8.91 11.36 -12.88
N TYR A 332 -9.98 12.13 -13.10
CA TYR A 332 -10.87 12.63 -12.05
C TYR A 332 -11.53 11.52 -11.22
N ASN A 333 -11.67 10.29 -11.75
CA ASN A 333 -12.21 9.17 -10.98
C ASN A 333 -11.29 8.72 -9.84
N ALA A 334 -9.98 8.94 -9.95
CA ALA A 334 -8.98 8.48 -9.00
C ALA A 334 -8.30 9.63 -8.22
N LEU A 335 -8.50 10.89 -8.64
CA LEU A 335 -7.87 12.06 -8.02
C LEU A 335 -8.28 12.27 -6.56
N GLY A 336 -9.49 11.84 -6.17
CA GLY A 336 -9.95 11.96 -4.79
C GLY A 336 -9.19 11.06 -3.80
N ILE A 337 -8.55 9.99 -4.26
CA ILE A 337 -7.90 9.00 -3.39
C ILE A 337 -6.70 9.63 -2.65
N PRO A 338 -5.72 10.26 -3.32
CA PRO A 338 -4.64 10.98 -2.63
C PRO A 338 -5.12 12.10 -1.71
N LEU A 339 -6.28 12.71 -1.99
CA LEU A 339 -6.83 13.76 -1.12
C LEU A 339 -7.38 13.18 0.19
N ILE A 340 -8.08 12.05 0.11
CA ILE A 340 -8.58 11.31 1.28
C ILE A 340 -7.38 10.81 2.11
N SER A 341 -6.38 10.23 1.45
CA SER A 341 -5.19 9.76 2.17
C SER A 341 -4.43 10.93 2.80
N LEU A 342 -4.23 12.04 2.08
CA LEU A 342 -3.55 13.21 2.63
C LEU A 342 -4.28 13.79 3.84
N PHE A 343 -5.62 13.80 3.82
CA PHE A 343 -6.42 14.19 4.98
C PHE A 343 -6.06 13.32 6.20
N SER A 344 -6.07 11.99 6.06
CA SER A 344 -5.66 11.09 7.14
C SER A 344 -4.24 11.36 7.65
N TYR A 345 -3.26 11.51 6.76
CA TYR A 345 -1.88 11.83 7.16
C TYR A 345 -1.79 13.17 7.91
N ALA A 346 -2.57 14.17 7.50
CA ALA A 346 -2.57 15.48 8.14
C ALA A 346 -3.10 15.41 9.59
N LEU A 347 -4.08 14.53 9.87
CA LEU A 347 -4.63 14.36 11.22
C LEU A 347 -3.61 13.78 12.23
N CYS A 348 -2.64 13.01 11.73
CA CYS A 348 -1.58 12.42 12.55
C CYS A 348 -0.42 13.41 12.82
N THR A 349 -0.31 14.47 12.02
CA THR A 349 0.52 15.62 12.40
C THR A 349 -0.21 16.44 13.46
N SER A 350 0.47 17.33 14.20
CA SER A 350 -0.10 18.16 15.30
C SER A 350 -1.27 19.09 14.91
N LEU A 351 -1.83 18.93 13.70
CA LEU A 351 -3.05 19.52 13.19
C LEU A 351 -4.31 18.84 13.77
N ASN A 352 -4.47 19.00 15.08
CA ASN A 352 -5.73 19.26 15.78
C ASN A 352 -6.86 18.18 15.75
N GLU A 353 -7.23 17.65 16.91
CA GLU A 353 -8.43 16.80 17.12
C GLU A 353 -9.73 17.45 16.60
N SER A 354 -9.78 18.79 16.63
CA SER A 354 -10.92 19.55 16.12
C SER A 354 -11.13 19.35 14.63
N LEU A 355 -10.05 19.18 13.85
CA LEU A 355 -10.13 18.94 12.41
C LEU A 355 -10.78 17.58 12.11
N ILE A 356 -10.43 16.56 12.91
CA ILE A 356 -11.05 15.22 12.85
C ILE A 356 -12.55 15.31 13.09
N ARG A 357 -12.95 16.02 14.15
CA ARG A 357 -14.35 16.15 14.56
C ARG A 357 -15.22 16.86 13.51
N TYR A 358 -14.71 17.91 12.87
CA TYR A 358 -15.49 18.71 11.91
C TYR A 358 -15.39 18.21 10.46
N LEU A 359 -14.25 17.66 10.05
CA LEU A 359 -14.03 17.24 8.65
C LEU A 359 -14.13 15.74 8.42
N GLY A 360 -14.15 14.90 9.46
CA GLY A 360 -14.35 13.46 9.32
C GLY A 360 -15.61 13.13 8.51
N VAL A 361 -16.76 13.78 8.80
CA VAL A 361 -18.04 13.47 8.13
C VAL A 361 -17.96 13.83 6.65
N PRO A 362 -17.61 15.08 6.29
CA PRO A 362 -17.40 15.44 4.89
C PRO A 362 -16.44 14.52 4.14
N VAL A 363 -15.32 14.11 4.75
CA VAL A 363 -14.32 13.29 4.07
C VAL A 363 -14.80 11.85 3.87
N THR A 364 -15.49 11.26 4.84
CA THR A 364 -16.10 9.92 4.65
C THR A 364 -17.17 9.94 3.57
N ILE A 365 -18.01 10.98 3.50
CA ILE A 365 -18.97 11.15 2.40
C ILE A 365 -18.25 11.31 1.06
N PHE A 366 -17.18 12.12 1.01
CA PHE A 366 -16.37 12.28 -0.18
C PHE A 366 -15.74 10.96 -0.63
N TYR A 367 -15.28 10.13 0.32
CA TYR A 367 -14.77 8.80 0.05
C TYR A 367 -15.84 7.89 -0.57
N ILE A 368 -17.07 7.88 -0.04
CA ILE A 368 -18.20 7.15 -0.66
C ILE A 368 -18.43 7.63 -2.11
N CYS A 369 -18.38 8.94 -2.36
CA CYS A 369 -18.51 9.47 -3.72
C CYS A 369 -17.39 8.98 -4.65
N VAL A 370 -16.14 8.94 -4.18
CA VAL A 370 -15.00 8.40 -4.92
C VAL A 370 -15.19 6.92 -5.23
N ILE A 371 -15.61 6.11 -4.25
CA ILE A 371 -15.96 4.69 -4.48
C ILE A 371 -17.06 4.56 -5.53
N GLY A 372 -18.13 5.37 -5.44
CA GLY A 372 -19.21 5.38 -6.42
C GLY A 372 -18.74 5.70 -7.84
N LEU A 373 -17.82 6.67 -8.00
CA LEU A 373 -17.21 7.00 -9.28
C LEU A 373 -16.39 5.83 -9.86
N LEU A 374 -15.61 5.15 -9.02
CA LEU A 374 -14.82 3.99 -9.42
C LEU A 374 -15.71 2.80 -9.81
N ILE A 375 -16.76 2.51 -9.03
CA ILE A 375 -17.74 1.46 -9.34
C ILE A 375 -18.43 1.76 -10.67
N ARG A 376 -18.88 3.00 -10.87
CA ARG A 376 -19.50 3.43 -12.14
C ARG A 376 -18.55 3.24 -13.31
N ASP A 377 -17.29 3.68 -13.18
CA ASP A 377 -16.30 3.52 -14.24
C ASP A 377 -16.03 2.04 -14.55
N PHE A 378 -15.87 1.23 -13.51
CA PHE A 378 -15.68 -0.21 -13.61
C PHE A 378 -16.84 -0.87 -14.36
N TYR A 379 -18.08 -0.60 -13.95
CA TYR A 379 -19.29 -1.14 -14.57
C TYR A 379 -19.49 -0.69 -16.02
N LEU A 380 -19.32 0.60 -16.32
CA LEU A 380 -19.48 1.11 -17.68
C LEU A 380 -18.39 0.57 -18.62
N SER A 381 -17.20 0.29 -18.11
CA SER A 381 -16.11 -0.28 -18.89
C SER A 381 -16.37 -1.75 -19.25
N SER A 382 -16.92 -2.52 -18.31
CA SER A 382 -17.16 -3.94 -18.53
C SER A 382 -18.31 -4.19 -19.51
N LEU A 383 -19.35 -3.35 -19.52
CA LEU A 383 -20.41 -3.37 -20.55
C LEU A 383 -19.90 -3.15 -21.98
N LYS A 384 -18.78 -2.44 -22.14
CA LYS A 384 -18.17 -2.19 -23.46
C LYS A 384 -17.24 -3.32 -23.90
N GLU A 385 -16.72 -4.12 -22.97
CA GLU A 385 -15.82 -5.23 -23.24
C GLU A 385 -16.56 -6.56 -23.46
N ASP A 386 -17.83 -6.66 -23.01
CA ASP A 386 -18.74 -7.79 -23.28
C ASP A 386 -19.46 -7.69 -24.65
N LYS A 387 -19.30 -6.57 -25.38
CA LYS A 387 -19.73 -6.38 -26.78
C LYS A 387 -18.55 -6.54 -27.71
#